data_AF-A0A932U1I6-F1
#
_entry.id   AF-A0A932U1I6-F1
#
_cell.length_a   1.000
_cell.length_b   1.000
_cell.length_c   1.000
_cell.angle_alpha   90.00
_cell.angle_beta   90.00
_cell.angle_gamma   90.00
#
_symmetry.space_group_name_H-M   'P 1'
#
loop_
_entity.id
_entity.type
_entity.pdbx_description
1 polymer ?
#
loop_
_entity_poly.entity_id
_entity_poly.type
_entity_poly.pdbx_seq_one_letter_code
_entity_poly.pdbx_strand_id
1 'polypeptide(L)'
;MAVLTLSAILDDLQVAEAGLHKFERRFWVSSAHFYEMYSQGRLDDGAHSEAFAEWAGHYKLKLKREAALEQLSRLLSFAITLLALPTTLLLLPGAPIFLQKVSDYGQQTGLAG
;
A
#
# COMPACT_ATOMS: atom_id res chain seq x y z
N MET A 1 -1.54 11.78 -15.55
CA MET A 1 -1.98 10.53 -14.89
C MET A 1 -0.79 9.60 -14.84
N ALA A 2 -0.38 9.14 -13.67
CA ALA A 2 0.76 8.23 -13.55
C ALA A 2 0.30 6.80 -13.79
N VAL A 3 0.77 6.20 -14.87
CA VAL A 3 0.64 4.75 -15.10
C VAL A 3 1.51 4.06 -14.05
N LEU A 4 0.90 3.26 -13.19
CA LEU A 4 1.64 2.41 -12.27
C LEU A 4 1.76 1.03 -12.90
N THR A 5 2.99 0.57 -13.12
CA THR A 5 3.26 -0.79 -13.59
C THR A 5 3.48 -1.72 -12.40
N LEU A 6 3.42 -3.04 -12.63
CA LEU A 6 3.72 -4.01 -11.58
C LEU A 6 5.13 -3.81 -11.02
N SER A 7 6.12 -3.59 -11.89
CA SER A 7 7.48 -3.27 -11.46
C SER A 7 7.54 -2.02 -10.59
N ALA A 8 6.86 -0.94 -10.97
CA ALA A 8 6.85 0.28 -10.16
C ALA A 8 6.22 0.06 -8.77
N ILE A 9 5.21 -0.80 -8.67
CA ILE A 9 4.60 -1.16 -7.38
C ILE A 9 5.59 -1.97 -6.52
N LEU A 10 6.28 -2.94 -7.12
CA LEU A 10 7.26 -3.77 -6.42
C LEU A 10 8.50 -2.96 -5.99
N ASP A 11 8.99 -2.07 -6.85
CA ASP A 11 10.10 -1.17 -6.55
C ASP A 11 9.72 -0.24 -5.38
N ASP A 12 8.52 0.37 -5.42
CA ASP A 12 8.03 1.21 -4.34
C ASP A 12 7.87 0.43 -3.02
N LEU A 13 7.43 -0.84 -3.08
CA LEU A 13 7.37 -1.71 -1.90
C LEU A 13 8.75 -1.95 -1.31
N GLN A 14 9.75 -2.26 -2.15
CA GLN A 14 11.12 -2.48 -1.71
C GLN A 14 11.71 -1.22 -1.06
N VAL A 15 11.46 -0.03 -1.64
CA VAL A 15 11.88 1.24 -1.06
C VAL A 15 11.19 1.49 0.29
N ALA A 16 9.88 1.24 0.37
CA ALA A 16 9.12 1.41 1.61
C ALA A 16 9.64 0.48 2.72
N GLU A 17 9.85 -0.80 2.43
CA GLU A 17 10.37 -1.77 3.39
C GLU A 17 11.80 -1.45 3.83
N ALA A 18 12.67 -1.04 2.91
CA ALA A 18 14.02 -0.59 3.26
C ALA A 18 14.00 0.60 4.22
N GLY A 19 13.05 1.53 4.03
CA GLY A 19 12.78 2.63 4.94
C GLY A 19 12.36 2.12 6.32
N LEU A 20 11.31 1.30 6.39
CA LEU A 20 10.77 0.73 7.62
C LEU A 20 11.82 -0.04 8.44
N HIS A 21 12.63 -0.88 7.79
CA HIS A 21 13.66 -1.66 8.48
C HIS A 21 14.72 -0.81 9.19
N LYS A 22 14.97 0.44 8.75
CA LYS A 22 15.85 1.36 9.48
C LYS A 22 15.28 1.69 10.86
N PHE A 23 13.96 1.89 10.94
CA PHE A 23 13.27 2.17 12.20
C PHE A 23 13.16 0.93 13.07
N GLU A 24 12.86 -0.23 12.50
CA GLU A 24 12.79 -1.49 13.26
C GLU A 24 14.13 -1.82 13.93
N ARG A 25 15.25 -1.61 13.23
CA ARG A 25 16.59 -1.77 13.82
C ARG A 25 16.91 -0.71 14.88
N ARG A 26 16.39 0.50 14.72
CA ARG A 26 16.67 1.63 15.64
C ARG A 26 15.86 1.54 16.93
N PHE A 27 14.58 1.18 16.81
CA PHE A 27 13.61 1.19 17.92
C PHE A 27 13.29 -0.22 18.43
N TRP A 28 13.77 -1.28 17.78
CA TRP A 28 13.56 -2.69 18.19
C TRP A 28 12.07 -3.08 18.31
N VAL A 29 11.22 -2.44 17.50
CA VAL A 29 9.78 -2.67 17.45
C VAL A 29 9.38 -2.91 16.00
N SER A 30 8.51 -3.88 15.76
CA SER A 30 8.00 -4.15 14.42
C SER A 30 7.18 -2.97 13.91
N SER A 31 7.23 -2.70 12.61
CA SER A 31 6.45 -1.59 12.02
C SER A 31 4.94 -1.72 12.27
N ALA A 32 4.42 -2.94 12.34
CA ALA A 32 3.00 -3.17 12.67
C ALA A 32 2.65 -2.70 14.09
N HIS A 33 3.45 -3.07 15.09
CA HIS A 33 3.20 -2.65 16.46
C HIS A 33 3.49 -1.17 16.67
N PHE A 34 4.49 -0.64 15.97
CA PHE A 34 4.77 0.79 15.93
C PHE A 34 3.58 1.58 15.38
N TYR A 35 2.94 1.09 14.30
CA TYR A 35 1.74 1.70 13.74
C TYR A 35 0.57 1.75 14.72
N GLU A 36 0.36 0.66 15.45
CA GLU A 36 -0.69 0.58 16.46
C GLU A 36 -0.51 1.68 17.52
N MET A 37 0.69 1.78 18.10
CA MET A 37 1.02 2.81 19.08
C MET A 37 0.92 4.23 18.49
N TYR A 38 1.31 4.40 17.23
CA TYR A 38 1.27 5.69 16.52
C TYR A 38 -0.19 6.13 16.31
N SER A 39 -1.04 5.21 15.88
CA SER A 39 -2.47 5.45 15.66
C SER A 39 -3.24 5.77 16.95
N GLN A 40 -2.74 5.27 18.08
CA GLN A 40 -3.27 5.55 19.42
C GLN A 40 -2.71 6.85 20.04
N GLY A 41 -1.78 7.54 19.36
CA GLY A 41 -1.13 8.76 19.88
C GLY A 41 -0.18 8.50 21.04
N ARG A 42 0.26 7.25 21.24
CA ARG A 42 1.10 6.84 22.39
C ARG A 42 2.60 6.96 22.14
N LEU A 43 2.99 7.26 20.90
CA LEU A 43 4.39 7.36 20.48
C LEU A 43 4.96 8.77 20.61
N ASP A 44 4.12 9.81 20.60
CA ASP A 44 4.58 11.19 20.51
C ASP A 44 4.77 11.82 21.91
N ASP A 45 6.01 11.81 22.39
CA ASP A 45 6.48 12.64 23.50
C ASP A 45 7.14 13.95 23.01
N GLY A 46 7.07 14.24 21.70
CA GLY A 46 7.66 15.41 21.05
C GLY A 46 9.15 15.29 20.69
N ALA A 47 9.87 14.28 21.18
CA ALA A 47 11.32 14.19 20.98
C ALA A 47 11.73 13.63 19.59
N HIS A 48 10.82 12.94 18.90
CA HIS A 48 11.10 12.17 17.69
C HIS A 48 10.05 12.35 16.58
N SER A 49 9.30 13.45 16.62
CA SER A 49 8.16 13.72 15.72
C SER A 49 8.51 13.63 14.22
N GLU A 50 9.68 14.13 13.81
CA GLU A 50 10.15 14.06 12.41
C GLU A 50 10.44 12.62 11.97
N ALA A 51 11.16 11.86 12.80
CA ALA A 51 11.47 10.45 12.52
C ALA A 51 10.19 9.60 12.45
N PHE A 52 9.21 9.88 13.30
CA PHE A 52 7.92 9.18 13.30
C PHE A 52 7.07 9.56 12.08
N ALA A 53 7.12 10.82 11.64
CA ALA A 53 6.47 11.26 10.42
C ALA A 53 7.09 10.60 9.17
N GLU A 54 8.42 10.51 9.09
CA GLU A 54 9.13 9.81 8.01
C GLU A 54 8.75 8.32 7.98
N TRP A 55 8.81 7.65 9.12
CA TRP A 55 8.39 6.26 9.27
C TRP A 55 6.92 6.06 8.84
N ALA A 56 6.01 6.93 9.27
CA ALA A 56 4.60 6.86 8.91
C ALA A 56 4.39 7.05 7.39
N GLY A 57 5.24 7.84 6.74
CA GLY A 57 5.29 7.98 5.28
C GLY A 57 5.61 6.66 4.59
N HIS A 58 6.68 5.99 5.00
CA HIS A 58 7.06 4.67 4.47
C HIS A 58 5.97 3.63 4.73
N TYR A 59 5.39 3.61 5.94
CA TYR A 59 4.36 2.62 6.29
C TYR A 59 3.08 2.81 5.45
N LYS A 60 2.62 4.05 5.28
CA LYS A 60 1.46 4.36 4.43
C LYS A 60 1.72 4.05 2.96
N LEU A 61 2.94 4.30 2.48
CA LEU A 61 3.33 3.93 1.12
C LEU A 61 3.25 2.41 0.93
N LYS A 62 3.81 1.63 1.85
CA LYS A 62 3.72 0.17 1.85
C LYS A 62 2.27 -0.31 1.74
N LEU A 63 1.39 0.14 2.65
CA LEU A 63 -0.03 -0.25 2.65
C LEU A 63 -0.73 0.08 1.31
N LYS A 64 -0.46 1.26 0.75
CA LYS A 64 -1.05 1.68 -0.53
C LYS A 64 -0.59 0.78 -1.68
N ARG A 65 0.68 0.39 -1.70
CA ARG A 65 1.25 -0.44 -2.76
C ARG A 65 0.87 -1.90 -2.61
N GLU A 66 0.78 -2.43 -1.39
CA GLU A 66 0.22 -3.76 -1.12
C GLU A 66 -1.23 -3.85 -1.57
N ALA A 67 -2.06 -2.85 -1.27
CA ALA A 67 -3.45 -2.80 -1.75
C ALA A 67 -3.55 -2.76 -3.28
N ALA A 68 -2.66 -2.01 -3.94
CA ALA A 68 -2.58 -1.97 -5.40
C ALA A 68 -2.15 -3.32 -5.99
N LEU A 69 -1.15 -3.98 -5.39
CA LEU A 69 -0.69 -5.30 -5.79
C LEU A 69 -1.79 -6.36 -5.61
N GLU A 70 -2.50 -6.32 -4.49
CA GLU A 70 -3.59 -7.24 -4.20
C GLU A 70 -4.78 -7.03 -5.14
N GLN A 71 -5.09 -5.78 -5.52
CA GLN A 71 -6.07 -5.50 -6.58
C GLN A 71 -5.64 -6.09 -7.92
N LEU A 72 -4.35 -6.01 -8.27
CA LEU A 72 -3.80 -6.61 -9.48
C LEU A 72 -3.92 -8.12 -9.48
N SER A 73 -3.52 -8.76 -8.36
CA SER A 73 -3.63 -10.20 -8.18
C SER A 73 -5.07 -10.68 -8.44
N ARG A 74 -6.06 -9.98 -7.88
CA ARG A 74 -7.48 -10.32 -8.13
C ARG A 74 -7.90 -10.16 -9.58
N LEU A 75 -7.49 -9.07 -10.24
CA LEU A 75 -7.79 -8.86 -11.67
C LEU A 75 -7.17 -9.96 -12.54
N LEU A 76 -5.94 -10.35 -12.24
CA LEU A 76 -5.23 -11.43 -12.93
C LEU A 76 -5.91 -12.78 -12.69
N SER A 77 -6.22 -13.12 -11.44
CA SER A 77 -6.94 -14.36 -11.12
C SER A 77 -8.28 -14.44 -11.85
N PHE A 78 -9.05 -13.34 -11.87
CA PHE A 78 -10.31 -13.29 -12.61
C PHE A 78 -10.10 -13.48 -14.11
N ALA A 79 -9.11 -12.81 -14.71
CA ALA A 79 -8.80 -12.94 -16.14
C ALA A 79 -8.39 -14.38 -16.51
N ILE A 80 -7.58 -15.05 -15.68
CA ILE A 80 -7.18 -16.45 -15.90
C ILE A 80 -8.42 -17.36 -15.85
N THR A 81 -9.30 -17.17 -14.87
CA THR A 81 -10.52 -17.96 -14.74
C THR A 81 -11.51 -17.71 -15.89
N LEU A 82 -11.70 -16.46 -16.31
CA LEU A 82 -12.70 -16.11 -17.32
C LEU A 82 -12.25 -16.41 -18.74
N LEU A 83 -10.96 -16.22 -19.04
CA LEU A 83 -10.45 -16.26 -20.41
C LEU A 83 -9.65 -17.53 -20.72
N ALA A 84 -9.40 -18.40 -19.73
CA ALA A 84 -8.50 -19.56 -19.86
C ALA A 84 -7.14 -19.21 -20.50
N LEU A 85 -6.69 -17.96 -20.35
CA LEU A 85 -5.45 -17.49 -20.94
C LEU A 85 -4.26 -18.09 -20.19
N PRO A 86 -3.18 -18.49 -20.89
CA PRO A 86 -1.95 -18.91 -20.23
C PRO A 86 -1.36 -17.76 -19.43
N THR A 87 -1.09 -18.03 -18.15
CA THR A 87 -0.60 -17.10 -17.12
C THR A 87 0.61 -16.27 -17.56
N THR A 88 1.43 -16.82 -18.45
CA THR A 88 2.68 -16.24 -18.94
C THR A 88 2.50 -14.95 -19.74
N LEU A 89 1.36 -14.75 -20.44
CA LEU A 89 1.14 -13.55 -21.26
C LEU A 89 0.68 -12.33 -20.45
N LEU A 90 0.16 -12.54 -19.23
CA LEU A 90 -0.44 -11.49 -18.40
C LEU A 90 0.53 -10.87 -17.37
N LEU A 91 1.65 -11.54 -17.09
CA LEU A 91 2.64 -11.13 -16.06
C LEU A 91 3.71 -10.17 -16.58
N LEU A 92 3.51 -9.52 -17.74
CA LEU A 92 4.53 -8.62 -18.29
C LEU A 92 4.75 -7.41 -17.34
N PRO A 93 5.95 -7.25 -16.75
CA PRO A 93 6.21 -6.27 -15.68
C PRO A 93 5.96 -4.81 -16.07
N GLY A 94 6.00 -4.50 -17.36
CA GLY A 94 5.85 -3.15 -17.92
C GLY A 94 4.46 -2.80 -18.46
N ALA A 95 3.46 -3.69 -18.33
CA ALA A 95 2.12 -3.38 -18.82
C ALA A 95 1.48 -2.25 -17.99
N PRO A 96 0.91 -1.22 -18.63
CA PRO A 96 0.26 -0.12 -17.93
C PRO A 96 -1.00 -0.61 -17.21
N ILE A 97 -1.09 -0.40 -15.90
CA ILE A 97 -2.30 -0.72 -15.13
C ILE A 97 -3.05 0.58 -14.86
N PHE A 98 -4.29 0.64 -15.33
CA PHE A 98 -5.22 1.71 -15.00
C PHE A 98 -5.88 1.40 -13.65
N LEU A 99 -5.28 1.87 -12.55
CA LEU A 99 -5.97 1.94 -11.27
C LEU A 99 -6.94 3.12 -11.31
N GLN A 100 -8.18 2.85 -11.74
CA GLN A 100 -9.27 3.81 -11.62
C GLN A 100 -9.44 4.15 -10.14
N LYS A 101 -9.31 5.43 -9.83
CA LYS A 101 -9.45 6.00 -8.49
C LYS A 101 -10.83 5.60 -7.96
N VAL A 102 -10.88 4.70 -6.97
CA VAL A 102 -12.08 4.52 -6.14
C VAL A 102 -12.19 5.77 -5.25
N SER A 103 -12.57 6.88 -5.85
CA SER A 103 -13.13 8.05 -5.18
C SER A 103 -14.61 8.04 -5.47
N ASP A 104 -15.36 7.26 -4.69
CA ASP A 104 -16.75 7.57 -4.40
C ASP A 104 -17.08 6.96 -3.04
N TYR A 105 -16.76 7.72 -1.98
CA TYR A 105 -17.52 7.67 -0.74
C TYR A 105 -18.87 8.32 -1.03
N GLY A 106 -19.68 7.62 -1.82
CA GLY A 106 -21.08 7.90 -2.13
C GLY A 106 -21.97 6.99 -1.29
N GLN A 107 -21.94 7.17 0.03
CA GLN A 107 -23.06 6.80 0.90
C GLN A 107 -23.68 8.10 1.42
N GLN A 108 -24.33 8.81 0.50
CA GLN A 108 -25.60 9.46 0.81
C GLN A 108 -26.65 8.34 0.87
N THR A 109 -26.86 7.78 2.05
CA THR A 109 -28.16 7.22 2.41
C THR A 109 -28.61 7.94 3.68
N GLY A 110 -29.67 8.74 3.54
CA GLY A 110 -30.23 9.50 4.65
C GLY A 110 -31.04 8.62 5.59
N LEU A 111 -31.37 9.16 6.76
CA LEU A 111 -32.57 8.79 7.49
C LEU A 111 -33.06 9.99 8.30
N ALA A 112 -34.33 10.28 8.08
CA ALA A 112 -35.13 11.28 8.77
C ALA A 112 -35.20 11.03 10.28
N GLY A 113 -35.35 12.13 11.02
CA GLY A 113 -35.73 12.21 12.42
C GLY A 113 -36.10 13.64 12.74
#